data_AF-A0A2I0NHQ5-F1
#
_entry.id   AF-A0A2I0NHQ5-F1
#
_cell.length_a   1.000
_cell.length_b   1.000
_cell.length_c   1.000
_cell.angle_alpha   90.00
_cell.angle_beta   90.00
_cell.angle_gamma   90.00
#
_symmetry.space_group_name_H-M   'P 1'
#
loop_
_entity.id
_entity.type
_entity.pdbx_description
1 polymer ?
#
loop_
_entity_poly.entity_id
_entity_poly.type
_entity_poly.pdbx_seq_one_letter_code
_entity_poly.pdbx_strand_id
1 'polypeptide(L)'
;MVHAVINNKKYSMDTLELLMGKKNVGAGNIPVHILAIAEAVDNPDSLPYLIESIMSLQIDDMEKFRYVLVRVQVDSELHMNEDIQRNHKRFFVAQVIEKLLYGELLLDVGGKSDEDEDDEEE
;
A
#
# COMPACT_ATOMS: atom_id res chain seq x y z
N MET A 1 10.70 17.58 2.89
CA MET A 1 10.30 16.52 1.94
C MET A 1 10.50 17.01 0.52
N VAL A 2 11.22 16.23 -0.29
CA VAL A 2 11.38 16.47 -1.72
C VAL A 2 10.14 15.91 -2.44
N HIS A 3 9.65 16.63 -3.45
CA HIS A 3 8.47 16.22 -4.20
C HIS A 3 8.78 16.13 -5.69
N ALA A 4 8.19 15.16 -6.37
CA ALA A 4 8.08 15.14 -7.83
C ALA A 4 6.73 15.73 -8.25
N VAL A 5 6.72 16.44 -9.38
CA VAL A 5 5.49 16.89 -10.04
C VAL A 5 5.28 16.00 -11.27
N ILE A 6 4.21 15.23 -11.26
CA ILE A 6 3.86 14.28 -12.33
C ILE A 6 2.38 14.52 -12.65
N ASN A 7 2.05 14.78 -13.92
CA ASN A 7 0.68 15.06 -14.36
C ASN A 7 -0.02 16.15 -13.51
N ASN A 8 0.70 17.23 -13.18
CA ASN A 8 0.25 18.35 -12.33
C ASN A 8 -0.10 17.99 -10.86
N LYS A 9 0.19 16.76 -10.41
CA LYS A 9 0.07 16.36 -9.01
C LYS A 9 1.44 16.30 -8.35
N LYS A 10 1.48 16.57 -7.05
CA LYS A 10 2.69 16.47 -6.21
C LYS A 10 2.72 15.11 -5.53
N TYR A 11 3.87 14.46 -5.58
CA TYR A 11 4.11 13.18 -4.94
C TYR A 11 5.35 13.27 -4.05
N SER A 12 5.29 12.67 -2.86
CA SER A 12 6.45 12.52 -1.99
C SER A 12 7.48 11.59 -2.63
N MET A 13 8.73 12.05 -2.74
CA MET A 13 9.81 11.19 -3.25
C MET A 13 10.05 9.98 -2.36
N ASP A 14 9.98 10.15 -1.04
CA ASP A 14 10.16 9.07 -0.07
C ASP A 14 9.09 7.99 -0.27
N THR A 15 7.85 8.40 -0.54
CA THR A 15 6.74 7.47 -0.83
C THR A 15 6.99 6.75 -2.15
N LEU A 16 7.39 7.46 -3.22
CA LEU A 16 7.67 6.83 -4.51
C LEU A 16 8.81 5.80 -4.43
N GLU A 17 9.88 6.11 -3.71
CA GLU A 17 11.00 5.19 -3.47
C GLU A 17 10.55 3.94 -2.71
N LEU A 18 9.75 4.13 -1.67
CA LEU A 18 9.17 3.04 -0.88
C LEU A 18 8.33 2.12 -1.75
N LEU A 19 7.39 2.67 -2.52
CA LEU A 19 6.47 1.88 -3.35
C LEU A 19 7.22 1.09 -4.43
N MET A 20 8.24 1.71 -5.03
CA MET A 20 9.11 1.08 -6.03
C MET A 20 10.11 0.09 -5.43
N GLY A 21 10.28 0.08 -4.11
CA GLY A 21 11.24 -0.78 -3.39
C GLY A 21 12.70 -0.45 -3.71
N LYS A 22 13.01 0.79 -4.10
CA LYS A 22 14.34 1.23 -4.53
C LYS A 22 14.58 2.66 -4.07
N LYS A 23 15.79 2.96 -3.61
CA LYS A 23 16.22 4.33 -3.27
C LYS A 23 16.65 5.10 -4.52
N ASN A 24 16.58 6.43 -4.47
CA ASN A 24 16.98 7.36 -5.54
C ASN A 24 16.24 7.11 -6.85
N VAL A 25 14.93 6.89 -6.78
CA VAL A 25 14.10 6.71 -7.98
C VAL A 25 14.02 8.05 -8.73
N GLY A 26 14.35 8.04 -10.02
CA GLY A 26 14.16 9.22 -10.86
C GLY A 26 12.67 9.47 -11.09
N ALA A 27 12.28 10.75 -11.27
CA ALA A 27 10.90 11.12 -11.57
C ALA A 27 10.38 10.64 -12.95
N GLY A 28 11.20 9.91 -13.72
CA GLY A 28 10.88 9.41 -15.05
C GLY A 28 10.31 7.98 -15.02
N ASN A 29 9.15 7.81 -15.68
CA ASN A 29 8.48 6.53 -15.95
C ASN A 29 8.00 5.75 -14.69
N ILE A 30 7.41 6.44 -13.74
CA ILE A 30 6.71 5.79 -12.62
C ILE A 30 5.37 5.23 -13.13
N PRO A 31 5.07 3.93 -12.91
CA PRO A 31 3.83 3.34 -13.38
C PRO A 31 2.58 4.01 -12.78
N VAL A 32 1.50 4.08 -13.57
CA VAL A 32 0.24 4.72 -13.15
C VAL A 32 -0.34 4.09 -11.88
N HIS A 33 -0.28 2.77 -11.75
CA HIS A 33 -0.73 2.08 -10.53
C HIS A 33 0.08 2.50 -9.29
N ILE A 34 1.39 2.77 -9.43
CA ILE A 34 2.21 3.28 -8.32
C ILE A 34 1.79 4.70 -7.95
N LEU A 35 1.51 5.56 -8.92
CA LEU A 35 1.04 6.93 -8.66
C LEU A 35 -0.31 6.95 -7.94
N ALA A 36 -1.22 6.04 -8.29
CA ALA A 36 -2.52 5.91 -7.62
C ALA A 36 -2.36 5.52 -6.14
N ILE A 37 -1.48 4.56 -5.84
CA ILE A 37 -1.17 4.18 -4.46
C ILE A 37 -0.45 5.31 -3.72
N ALA A 38 0.50 5.99 -4.37
CA ALA A 38 1.19 7.13 -3.77
C ALA A 38 0.21 8.23 -3.35
N GLU A 39 -0.80 8.53 -4.17
CA GLU A 39 -1.82 9.52 -3.85
C GLU A 39 -2.62 9.13 -2.59
N ALA A 40 -3.03 7.86 -2.49
CA ALA A 40 -3.75 7.35 -1.32
C ALA A 40 -2.89 7.33 -0.06
N VAL A 41 -1.59 7.00 -0.17
CA VAL A 41 -0.66 6.93 0.96
C VAL A 41 -0.23 8.32 1.45
N ASP A 42 0.03 9.24 0.53
CA ASP A 42 0.40 10.62 0.87
C ASP A 42 -0.81 11.39 1.45
N ASN A 43 -2.04 11.05 1.03
CA ASN A 43 -3.28 11.67 1.51
C ASN A 43 -4.33 10.61 1.92
N PRO A 44 -4.16 9.94 3.08
CA PRO A 44 -5.03 8.85 3.51
C PRO A 44 -6.53 9.15 3.52
N ASP A 45 -6.90 10.38 3.88
CA ASP A 45 -8.30 10.79 3.95
C ASP A 45 -8.97 10.87 2.56
N SER A 46 -8.20 10.81 1.47
CA SER A 46 -8.71 10.78 0.09
C SER A 46 -9.11 9.37 -0.36
N LEU A 47 -8.75 8.32 0.38
CA LEU A 47 -9.00 6.92 -0.02
C LEU A 47 -10.46 6.66 -0.45
N PRO A 48 -11.50 7.13 0.27
CA PRO A 48 -12.90 6.88 -0.14
C PRO A 48 -13.22 7.31 -1.58
N TYR A 49 -12.57 8.36 -2.07
CA TYR A 49 -12.76 8.89 -3.43
C TYR A 49 -11.87 8.20 -4.47
N LEU A 50 -10.83 7.48 -4.03
CA LEU A 50 -9.88 6.78 -4.88
C LEU A 50 -10.23 5.30 -5.09
N ILE A 51 -11.17 4.73 -4.30
CA ILE A 51 -11.54 3.30 -4.35
C ILE A 51 -11.84 2.86 -5.79
N GLU A 52 -12.75 3.54 -6.50
CA GLU A 52 -13.13 3.14 -7.87
C GLU A 52 -11.93 3.17 -8.83
N SER A 53 -11.05 4.17 -8.69
CA SER A 53 -9.85 4.30 -9.50
C SER A 53 -8.85 3.18 -9.23
N ILE A 54 -8.67 2.82 -7.96
CA ILE A 54 -7.77 1.75 -7.51
C ILE A 54 -8.29 0.39 -7.99
N MET A 55 -9.58 0.12 -7.83
CA MET A 55 -10.23 -1.12 -8.27
C MET A 55 -10.21 -1.30 -9.81
N SER A 56 -10.09 -0.20 -10.56
CA SER A 56 -10.05 -0.22 -12.03
C SER A 56 -8.62 -0.27 -12.60
N LEU A 57 -7.59 -0.31 -11.75
CA LEU A 57 -6.19 -0.34 -12.19
C LEU A 57 -5.92 -1.59 -13.04
N GLN A 58 -5.29 -1.37 -14.20
CA GLN A 58 -4.74 -2.45 -15.01
C GLN A 58 -3.33 -2.75 -14.49
N ILE A 59 -3.17 -3.92 -13.87
CA ILE A 59 -1.93 -4.38 -13.25
C ILE A 59 -1.56 -5.72 -13.90
N ASP A 60 -0.42 -5.75 -14.59
CA ASP A 60 0.04 -6.94 -15.31
C ASP A 60 0.42 -8.09 -14.38
N ASP A 61 0.98 -7.76 -13.21
CA ASP A 61 1.48 -8.71 -12.22
C ASP A 61 0.92 -8.33 -10.84
N MET A 62 -0.23 -8.93 -10.52
CA MET A 62 -0.95 -8.68 -9.27
C MET A 62 -0.15 -9.15 -8.06
N GLU A 63 0.57 -10.26 -8.13
CA GLU A 63 1.35 -10.76 -6.99
C GLU A 63 2.48 -9.78 -6.64
N LYS A 64 3.22 -9.32 -7.64
CA LYS A 64 4.27 -8.33 -7.45
C LYS A 64 3.74 -6.98 -7.00
N PHE A 65 2.55 -6.60 -7.45
CA PHE A 65 1.88 -5.38 -6.99
C PHE A 65 1.50 -5.46 -5.51
N ARG A 66 1.18 -6.65 -4.98
CA ARG A 66 0.86 -6.84 -3.54
C ARG A 66 2.01 -6.36 -2.65
N TYR A 67 3.25 -6.59 -3.07
CA TYR A 67 4.43 -6.12 -2.34
C TYR A 67 4.54 -4.60 -2.22
N VAL A 68 3.90 -3.84 -3.11
CA VAL A 68 3.83 -2.37 -3.01
C VAL A 68 3.08 -1.99 -1.73
N LEU A 69 1.96 -2.65 -1.44
CA LEU A 69 1.12 -2.40 -0.27
C LEU A 69 1.79 -2.91 1.00
N VAL A 70 2.41 -4.09 0.94
CA VAL A 70 3.16 -4.68 2.06
C VAL A 70 4.31 -3.77 2.50
N ARG A 71 5.04 -3.14 1.55
CA ARG A 71 6.10 -2.18 1.89
C ARG A 71 5.57 -1.00 2.71
N VAL A 72 4.37 -0.49 2.38
CA VAL A 72 3.74 0.61 3.13
C VAL A 72 3.35 0.17 4.53
N GLN A 73 2.83 -1.06 4.68
CA GLN A 73 2.50 -1.62 5.98
C GLN A 73 3.74 -1.72 6.88
N VAL A 74 4.79 -2.38 6.39
CA VAL A 74 6.06 -2.55 7.12
C VAL A 74 6.70 -1.19 7.46
N ASP A 75 6.76 -0.27 6.50
CA ASP A 75 7.30 1.08 6.74
C ASP A 75 6.51 1.83 7.82
N SER A 76 5.18 1.73 7.79
CA SER A 76 4.33 2.41 8.77
C SER A 76 4.49 1.83 10.17
N GLU A 77 4.66 0.52 10.30
CA GLU A 77 4.90 -0.12 11.60
C GLU A 77 6.28 0.23 12.17
N LEU A 78 7.33 0.18 11.35
CA LEU A 78 8.70 0.53 11.77
C LEU A 78 8.81 1.96 12.30
N HIS A 79 8.06 2.89 11.70
CA HIS A 79 8.10 4.31 12.05
C HIS A 79 6.90 4.75 12.91
N MET A 80 6.08 3.81 13.42
CA MET A 80 4.83 4.12 14.12
C MET A 80 5.03 5.12 15.27
N ASN A 81 6.12 4.97 16.03
CA ASN A 81 6.40 5.82 17.19
C ASN A 81 6.89 7.23 16.82
N GLU A 82 7.28 7.48 15.57
CA GLU A 82 7.72 8.80 15.12
C GLU A 82 6.54 9.75 14.90
N ASP A 83 5.46 9.22 14.34
CA ASP A 83 4.19 9.92 14.13
C ASP A 83 3.06 8.89 14.05
N ILE A 84 2.46 8.61 15.22
CA ILE A 84 1.44 7.58 15.37
C ILE A 84 0.24 7.87 14.47
N GLN A 85 -0.21 9.12 14.40
CA GLN A 85 -1.40 9.46 13.62
C GLN A 85 -1.15 9.27 12.13
N ARG A 86 -0.03 9.80 11.62
CA ARG A 86 0.33 9.68 10.21
C ARG A 86 0.55 8.23 9.81
N ASN A 87 1.35 7.49 10.56
CA ASN A 87 1.72 6.13 10.19
C ASN A 87 0.57 5.14 10.38
N HIS A 88 -0.28 5.31 11.40
CA HIS A 88 -1.49 4.50 11.54
C HIS A 88 -2.45 4.67 10.35
N LYS A 89 -2.65 5.91 9.87
CA LYS A 89 -3.47 6.16 8.67
C LYS A 89 -2.87 5.53 7.41
N ARG A 90 -1.56 5.65 7.21
CA ARG A 90 -0.85 5.03 6.06
C ARG A 90 -0.98 3.50 6.09
N PHE A 91 -0.80 2.90 7.27
CA PHE A 91 -0.97 1.47 7.50
C PHE A 91 -2.39 1.01 7.15
N PHE A 92 -3.40 1.69 7.70
CA PHE A 92 -4.81 1.39 7.43
C PHE A 92 -5.15 1.46 5.94
N VAL A 93 -4.72 2.51 5.23
CA VAL A 93 -4.95 2.65 3.80
C VAL A 93 -4.37 1.48 3.01
N ALA A 94 -3.12 1.10 3.31
CA ALA A 94 -2.47 0.00 2.62
C ALA A 94 -3.21 -1.34 2.85
N GLN A 95 -3.65 -1.61 4.08
CA GLN A 95 -4.44 -2.81 4.40
C GLN A 95 -5.80 -2.81 3.71
N VAL A 96 -6.51 -1.68 3.67
CA VAL A 96 -7.81 -1.60 2.99
C VAL A 96 -7.65 -1.84 1.50
N ILE A 97 -6.67 -1.21 0.86
CA ILE A 97 -6.41 -1.42 -0.57
C ILE A 97 -6.04 -2.88 -0.83
N GLU A 98 -5.22 -3.49 0.04
CA GLU A 98 -4.86 -4.91 -0.10
C GLU A 98 -6.09 -5.81 0.00
N LYS A 99 -6.93 -5.63 1.04
CA LYS A 99 -8.17 -6.40 1.18
C LYS A 99 -9.12 -6.22 0.00
N LEU A 100 -9.22 -5.02 -0.55
CA LEU A 100 -10.06 -4.74 -1.72
C LEU A 100 -9.59 -5.48 -2.99
N LEU A 101 -8.27 -5.58 -3.19
CA LEU A 101 -7.68 -6.18 -4.39
C LEU A 101 -7.43 -7.68 -4.27
N TYR A 102 -7.20 -8.20 -3.07
CA TYR A 102 -6.78 -9.59 -2.82
C TYR A 102 -7.72 -10.38 -1.91
N GLY A 103 -8.68 -9.73 -1.24
CA GLY A 103 -9.60 -10.36 -0.29
C GLY A 103 -9.03 -10.56 1.12
N GLU A 104 -7.70 -10.62 1.25
CA GLU A 104 -7.00 -10.88 2.52
C GLU A 104 -5.70 -10.07 2.64
N LEU A 105 -5.13 -10.03 3.85
CA LEU A 105 -3.82 -9.43 4.10
C LEU A 105 -2.73 -10.49 3.98
N LEU A 106 -1.60 -10.13 3.37
CA LEU A 106 -0.45 -11.05 3.33
C LEU A 106 0.18 -11.20 4.71
N LEU A 107 0.24 -10.09 5.46
CA LEU A 107 0.75 -10.02 6.82
C LEU A 107 -0.43 -9.94 7.78
N ASP A 108 -1.25 -10.99 7.87
CA ASP A 108 -2.27 -11.07 8.91
C ASP A 108 -1.63 -11.58 10.21
N VAL A 109 -1.44 -10.68 11.18
CA VAL A 109 -0.87 -11.02 12.50
C VAL A 109 -1.94 -11.63 13.43
N GLY A 110 -3.21 -11.72 13.00
CA GLY A 110 -4.33 -12.23 13.80
C GLY A 110 -5.17 -13.34 13.18
N GLY A 111 -4.91 -13.72 11.93
CA GLY A 111 -5.60 -14.81 11.25
C GLY A 111 -5.03 -16.16 11.70
N LYS A 112 -5.79 -16.90 12.52
CA LYS A 112 -5.67 -18.35 12.52
C LYS A 112 -5.85 -18.79 11.06
N SER A 113 -4.88 -19.50 10.51
CA SER A 113 -5.09 -20.27 9.29
C SER A 113 -6.31 -21.15 9.50
N ASP A 114 -7.29 -21.10 8.61
CA ASP A 114 -8.46 -22.00 8.60
C ASP A 114 -8.06 -23.47 8.27
N GLU A 115 -6.89 -23.93 8.74
CA GLU A 115 -6.35 -25.27 8.55
C GLU A 115 -6.30 -26.09 9.86
N ASP A 116 -6.89 -25.62 10.96
CA ASP A 116 -6.88 -26.32 12.27
C ASP A 116 -8.24 -26.94 12.67
N GLU A 117 -9.22 -27.07 11.76
CA GLU A 117 -10.51 -27.74 12.06
C GLU A 117 -10.83 -28.86 11.06
N ASP A 118 -9.97 -29.88 10.98
CA ASP A 118 -10.32 -31.20 10.44
C ASP A 118 -9.34 -32.25 11.03
N ASP A 119 -9.31 -32.42 12.36
CA ASP A 119 -8.73 -33.61 13.02
C ASP A 119 -9.11 -33.62 14.52
N GLU A 120 -10.41 -33.75 14.83
CA GLU A 120 -10.81 -34.48 16.04
C GLU A 120 -11.74 -35.62 15.61
N GLU A 121 -11.10 -36.78 15.39
CA GLU A 121 -11.75 -38.09 15.40
C GLU A 121 -12.50 -38.30 16.74
N GLU A 122 -13.79 -38.65 16.68
CA GLU A 122 -14.40 -39.78 17.42
C GLU A 122 -15.81 -40.13 16.88
#